data_AF-A0A9W9ALX3-F1
#
_entry.id   AF-A0A9W9ALX3-F1
#
_cell.length_a   1.000
_cell.length_b   1.000
_cell.length_c   1.000
_cell.angle_alpha   90.00
_cell.angle_beta   90.00
_cell.angle_gamma   90.00
#
_symmetry.space_group_name_H-M   'P 1'
#
loop_
_entity.id
_entity.type
_entity.pdbx_description
1 polymer ?
#
loop_
_entity_poly.entity_id
_entity_poly.type
_entity_poly.pdbx_seq_one_letter_code
_entity_poly.pdbx_strand_id
1 'polypeptide(L)'
;MIRRAKLFQFDAASSEWKERGTGDVRLLVHKETKKMRQNLEGLHKLLRCVTFFLSADMRLQPNIGSDPSWAWKVAAEYSETPPTSETLAI
;
A
#
# COMPACT_ATOMS: atom_id res chain seq x y z
N MET A 1 -9.10 -11.75 7.31
CA MET A 1 -9.39 -11.89 5.87
C MET A 1 -8.09 -11.68 5.13
N ILE A 2 -7.63 -12.69 4.38
CA ILE A 2 -6.44 -12.58 3.51
C ILE A 2 -6.98 -12.36 2.10
N ARG A 3 -6.52 -11.33 1.40
CA ARG A 3 -6.87 -11.09 0.00
C ARG A 3 -5.59 -10.92 -0.80
N ARG A 4 -5.52 -11.62 -1.93
CA ARG A 4 -4.41 -11.48 -2.87
C ARG A 4 -4.60 -10.22 -3.69
N ALA A 5 -3.56 -9.40 -3.80
CA ALA A 5 -3.60 -8.18 -4.57
C ALA A 5 -2.25 -7.85 -5.20
N LYS A 6 -2.28 -6.97 -6.19
CA LYS A 6 -1.11 -6.36 -6.79
C LYS A 6 -1.02 -4.92 -6.32
N LEU A 7 0.16 -4.51 -5.88
CA LEU A 7 0.45 -3.14 -5.48
C LEU A 7 1.22 -2.44 -6.59
N PHE A 8 0.76 -1.25 -6.93
CA PHE A 8 1.41 -0.36 -7.87
C PHE A 8 1.89 0.89 -7.14
N GLN A 9 3.01 1.44 -7.58
CA GLN A 9 3.55 2.73 -7.16
C GLN A 9 3.50 3.68 -8.36
N PHE A 10 3.06 4.91 -8.12
CA PHE A 10 3.10 5.95 -9.14
C PHE A 10 4.48 6.59 -9.19
N ASP A 11 5.12 6.52 -10.37
CA ASP A 11 6.35 7.24 -10.64
C ASP A 11 6.02 8.64 -11.17
N ALA A 12 6.32 9.67 -10.37
CA ALA A 12 6.05 11.05 -10.74
C ALA A 12 6.97 11.57 -11.87
N ALA A 13 8.15 10.97 -12.06
CA ALA A 13 9.08 11.38 -13.11
C ALA A 13 8.61 10.92 -14.50
N SER A 14 8.10 9.69 -14.59
CA SER A 14 7.55 9.15 -15.84
C SER A 14 6.02 9.33 -15.97
N SER A 15 5.33 9.74 -14.91
CA SER A 15 3.86 9.81 -14.84
C SER A 15 3.17 8.47 -15.14
N GLU A 16 3.73 7.38 -14.65
CA GLU A 16 3.25 6.02 -14.92
C GLU A 16 3.13 5.17 -13.65
N TRP A 17 2.26 4.16 -13.70
CA TRP A 17 2.13 3.16 -12.65
C TRP A 17 3.11 2.01 -12.86
N LYS A 18 3.93 1.72 -11.86
CA LYS A 18 4.87 0.59 -11.85
C LYS A 18 4.44 -0.47 -10.85
N GLU A 19 4.49 -1.74 -11.23
CA GLU A 19 4.21 -2.84 -10.29
C GLU A 19 5.31 -2.88 -9.23
N ARG A 20 4.91 -2.77 -7.96
CA ARG A 20 5.82 -2.84 -6.81
C ARG A 20 5.86 -4.24 -6.21
N GLY A 21 4.75 -4.96 -6.23
CA GLY A 21 4.71 -6.34 -5.76
C GLY A 21 3.32 -6.96 -5.78
N THR A 22 3.30 -8.29 -5.79
CA THR A 22 2.08 -9.11 -5.72
C THR A 22 2.12 -9.96 -4.46
N GLY A 23 1.06 -9.95 -3.66
CA GLY A 23 1.07 -10.61 -2.37
C GLY A 23 -0.28 -10.66 -1.65
N ASP A 24 -0.22 -11.11 -0.41
CA ASP A 24 -1.37 -11.19 0.48
C ASP A 24 -1.50 -9.91 1.33
N VAL A 25 -2.61 -9.21 1.18
CA VAL A 25 -2.94 -8.00 1.94
C VAL A 25 -3.49 -8.39 3.30
N ARG A 26 -2.91 -7.83 4.37
CA ARG A 26 -3.37 -7.99 5.75
C ARG A 26 -3.57 -6.63 6.39
N LEU A 27 -4.76 -6.43 6.96
CA LEU A 27 -5.03 -5.32 7.88
C LEU A 27 -4.76 -5.80 9.30
N LEU A 28 -3.78 -5.16 9.96
CA LEU A 28 -3.36 -5.50 11.32
C LEU A 28 -3.76 -4.34 12.24
N VAL A 29 -4.45 -4.65 13.33
CA VAL A 29 -4.81 -3.66 14.36
C VAL A 29 -3.93 -3.88 15.58
N HIS A 30 -3.27 -2.83 16.04
CA HIS A 30 -2.53 -2.85 17.29
C HIS A 30 -3.49 -2.93 18.48
N LYS A 31 -3.31 -3.91 19.37
CA LYS A 31 -4.32 -4.26 20.39
C LYS A 31 -4.55 -3.15 21.41
N GLU A 32 -3.49 -2.43 21.78
CA GLU A 32 -3.51 -1.39 22.82
C GLU A 32 -3.88 -0.04 22.24
N THR A 33 -3.10 0.46 21.29
CA THR A 33 -3.30 1.80 20.68
C THR A 33 -4.45 1.85 19.67
N LYS A 34 -5.05 0.71 19.32
CA LYS A 34 -6.09 0.57 18.27
C LYS A 34 -5.69 1.11 16.89
N LYS A 35 -4.40 1.43 16.68
CA LYS A 35 -3.90 1.87 15.38
C LYS A 35 -3.96 0.72 14.38
N MET A 36 -4.51 0.99 13.20
CA MET A 36 -4.56 0.03 12.11
C MET A 36 -3.38 0.28 11.16
N ARG A 37 -2.76 -0.80 10.69
CA ARG A 37 -1.74 -0.78 9.65
C ARG A 37 -2.10 -1.76 8.54
N GLN A 38 -1.81 -1.38 7.30
CA GLN A 38 -1.86 -2.31 6.17
C GLN A 38 -0.47 -2.90 5.98
N ASN A 39 -0.41 -4.21 5.71
CA ASN A 39 0.82 -4.93 5.37
C ASN A 39 0.56 -5.79 4.13
N LEU A 40 1.44 -5.69 3.13
CA LEU A 40 1.47 -6.59 1.98
C LEU A 40 2.75 -7.42 2.01
N GLU A 41 2.59 -8.73 2.11
CA GLU A 41 3.71 -9.69 2.15
C GLU A 41 3.85 -10.37 0.78
N GLY A 42 5.04 -10.29 0.18
CA GLY A 42 5.33 -10.84 -1.14
C GLY A 42 5.36 -12.38 -1.16
N LEU A 43 5.02 -12.97 -2.31
CA LEU A 43 4.88 -14.43 -2.47
C LEU A 43 6.19 -15.23 -2.36
N HIS A 44 7.29 -14.71 -2.90
CA HIS A 44 8.55 -15.48 -3.06
C HIS A 44 9.73 -14.97 -2.23
N LYS A 45 9.51 -13.94 -1.42
CA LYS A 45 10.47 -13.47 -0.42
C LYS A 45 9.67 -12.83 0.69
N LEU A 46 10.11 -13.00 1.94
CA LEU A 46 9.62 -12.28 3.13
C LEU A 46 9.89 -10.76 3.06
N LEU A 47 10.03 -10.21 1.84
CA LEU A 47 10.12 -8.80 1.57
C LEU A 47 8.70 -8.24 1.63
N ARG A 48 8.48 -7.45 2.67
CA ARG A 48 7.31 -6.59 2.83
C ARG A 48 7.28 -5.59 1.69
N CYS A 49 6.21 -5.61 0.88
CA CYS A 49 6.05 -4.70 -0.25
C CYS A 49 5.55 -3.33 0.19
N VAL A 50 4.77 -3.27 1.29
CA VAL A 50 4.31 -2.02 1.89
C VAL A 50 3.93 -2.20 3.36
N THR A 51 4.18 -1.20 4.20
CA THR A 51 3.63 -1.04 5.53
C THR A 51 3.41 0.43 5.85
N PHE A 52 2.15 0.79 6.08
CA PHE A 52 1.78 2.14 6.52
C PHE A 52 0.63 2.08 7.52
N PHE A 53 0.50 3.13 8.32
CA PHE A 53 -0.65 3.30 9.21
C PHE A 53 -1.81 3.91 8.45
N LEU A 54 -3.00 3.36 8.66
CA LEU A 54 -4.22 3.97 8.16
C LEU A 54 -4.57 5.16 9.06
N SER A 55 -4.66 6.33 8.46
CA SER A 55 -5.10 7.55 9.12
C SER A 55 -6.42 8.03 8.51
N ALA A 56 -7.24 8.72 9.32
CA ALA A 56 -8.60 9.11 8.93
C ALA A 56 -8.63 10.13 7.78
N ASP A 57 -7.52 10.81 7.53
CA ASP A 57 -7.31 11.75 6.43
C ASP A 57 -6.91 11.07 5.10
N MET A 58 -6.58 9.77 5.11
CA MET A 58 -6.29 9.04 3.87
C MET A 58 -7.54 8.95 3.01
N ARG A 59 -7.42 9.39 1.75
CA ARG A 59 -8.49 9.33 0.76
C ARG A 59 -8.17 8.29 -0.29
N LEU A 60 -9.03 7.28 -0.40
CA LEU A 60 -9.04 6.34 -1.50
C LEU A 60 -9.73 6.99 -2.70
N GLN A 61 -9.05 7.05 -3.83
CA GLN A 61 -9.58 7.53 -5.09
C GLN A 61 -9.72 6.36 -6.05
N PRO A 62 -10.86 6.20 -6.74
CA PRO A 62 -10.99 5.19 -7.78
C PRO A 62 -10.01 5.48 -8.90
N ASN A 63 -9.33 4.45 -9.41
CA ASN A 63 -8.44 4.61 -10.54
C ASN A 63 -9.26 4.59 -11.84
N ILE A 64 -9.24 5.69 -12.58
CA ILE A 64 -10.03 5.84 -13.82
C ILE A 64 -9.46 4.88 -14.87
N GLY A 65 -10.27 3.91 -15.33
CA GLY A 65 -9.90 2.96 -16.38
C GLY A 65 -9.43 1.58 -15.91
N SER A 66 -9.43 1.29 -14.60
CA SER A 66 -9.11 -0.05 -14.07
C SER A 66 -10.06 -0.42 -12.93
N ASP A 67 -11.09 -1.21 -13.27
CA ASP A 67 -12.10 -1.67 -12.32
C ASP A 67 -11.76 -3.12 -11.87
N PRO A 68 -11.67 -3.42 -10.56
CA PRO A 68 -11.79 -2.55 -9.38
C PRO A 68 -10.43 -2.24 -8.72
N SER A 69 -9.87 -1.04 -8.93
CA SER A 69 -8.65 -0.60 -8.25
C SER A 69 -8.77 0.77 -7.57
N TRP A 70 -8.01 0.95 -6.48
CA TRP A 70 -8.03 2.15 -5.63
C TRP A 70 -6.64 2.72 -5.48
N ALA A 71 -6.49 4.03 -5.64
CA ALA A 71 -5.26 4.77 -5.41
C ALA A 71 -5.34 5.62 -4.13
N TRP A 72 -4.22 5.75 -3.42
CA TRP A 72 -4.10 6.63 -2.26
C TRP A 72 -2.69 7.17 -2.09
N LYS A 73 -2.57 8.28 -1.37
CA LYS A 73 -1.27 8.84 -0.95
C LYS A 73 -0.95 8.39 0.47
N VAL A 74 0.29 7.95 0.67
CA VAL A 74 0.86 7.58 1.96
C VAL A 74 1.91 8.62 2.32
N ALA A 75 1.76 9.27 3.47
CA ALA A 75 2.73 10.26 3.94
C ALA A 75 4.02 9.61 4.49
N ALA A 76 3.90 8.45 5.12
CA ALA A 76 5.02 7.69 5.67
C ALA A 76 4.81 6.18 5.44
N GLU A 77 5.56 5.65 4.50
CA GLU A 77 5.67 4.22 4.19
C GLU A 77 6.94 3.66 4.86
N TYR A 78 6.81 2.53 5.55
CA TYR A 78 7.82 1.97 6.47
C TYR A 78 8.42 0.64 5.98
N SER A 79 8.26 0.27 4.72
CA SER A 79 8.93 -0.90 4.14
C SER A 79 10.41 -0.62 3.90
N GLU A 80 10.76 0.63 3.64
CA GLU A 80 12.13 1.11 3.49
C GLU A 80 12.53 2.03 4.66
N THR A 81 13.84 2.25 4.83
CA THR A 81 14.39 3.18 5.83
C THR A 81 15.37 4.12 5.13
N PRO A 82 15.18 5.46 5.22
CA PRO A 82 14.15 6.18 5.99
C PRO A 82 12.73 6.07 5.37
N PRO A 83 11.65 6.38 6.13
CA PRO A 83 10.28 6.35 5.61
C PRO A 83 10.07 7.32 4.45
N THR A 84 9.34 6.90 3.43
CA THR A 84 9.09 7.68 2.22
C THR A 84 7.62 8.04 2.06
N SER A 85 7.34 9.17 1.40
CA SER A 85 5.98 9.53 0.98
C SER A 85 5.72 9.04 -0.44
N GLU A 86 4.63 8.33 -0.66
CA GLU A 86 4.39 7.62 -1.92
C GLU A 86 2.92 7.65 -2.33
N THR A 87 2.66 7.52 -3.63
CA THR A 87 1.30 7.31 -4.15
C THR A 87 1.19 5.87 -4.63
N LEU A 88 0.24 5.13 -4.07
CA LEU A 88 0.08 3.69 -4.26
C LEU A 88 -1.30 3.37 -4.83
N ALA A 89 -1.41 2.24 -5.51
CA ALA A 89 -2.69 1.69 -5.94
C ALA A 89 -2.77 0.17 -5.77
N ILE A 90 -3.98 -0.35 -5.55
CA ILE A 90 -4.29 -1.77 -5.38
C ILE A 90 -5.49 -2.21 -6.19
#